data_AF-A0A3D5I311-F1
#
_entry.id   AF-A0A3D5I311-F1
#
_cell.length_a   1.000
_cell.length_b   1.000
_cell.length_c   1.000
_cell.angle_alpha   90.00
_cell.angle_beta   90.00
_cell.angle_gamma   90.00
#
_symmetry.space_group_name_H-M   'P 1'
#
loop_
_entity.id
_entity.type
_entity.pdbx_description
1 polymer ?
#
loop_
_entity_poly.entity_id
_entity_poly.type
_entity_poly.pdbx_seq_one_letter_code
_entity_poly.pdbx_strand_id
1 'polypeptide(L)'
;MRIVLAGLLFGLLTGCQVILLEDRVGPVVKSTTIAPTKVVAIEGSEAIGFIDQASSQLNGCRQLSRLRLTTSRPFEEAVVELRNRAHILNANMMIPVMIKEKGSYKHPENHLFIVDLVRCRKNTSKESTAINPSSSSPGGLDNG
;
A
#
# COMPACT_ATOMS: atom_id res chain seq x y z
N MET A 1 -7.90 -33.71 40.87
CA MET A 1 -6.90 -34.79 41.04
C MET A 1 -5.53 -34.20 40.78
N ARG A 2 -4.65 -34.19 41.78
CA ARG A 2 -3.25 -33.75 41.68
C ARG A 2 -2.42 -34.95 41.25
N ILE A 3 -1.63 -34.83 40.18
CA ILE A 3 -0.57 -35.78 39.87
C ILE A 3 0.70 -34.96 39.62
N VAL A 4 1.56 -34.98 40.63
CA VAL A 4 2.99 -34.68 40.52
C VAL A 4 3.63 -35.94 39.95
N LEU A 5 4.38 -35.85 38.85
CA LEU A 5 5.34 -36.89 38.50
C LEU A 5 6.69 -36.26 38.22
N ALA A 6 7.63 -36.66 39.07
CA ALA A 6 9.01 -36.23 39.12
C ALA A 6 9.83 -36.88 38.00
N GLY A 7 10.83 -36.11 37.53
CA GLY A 7 12.18 -36.56 37.16
C GLY A 7 12.34 -37.59 36.04
N LEU A 8 13.17 -37.25 35.05
CA LEU A 8 14.51 -37.85 34.91
C LEU A 8 15.23 -37.27 33.69
N LEU A 9 16.40 -36.67 33.95
CA LEU A 9 17.46 -36.53 32.96
C LEU A 9 17.95 -37.93 32.56
N PHE A 10 17.70 -38.32 31.31
CA PHE A 10 18.45 -39.27 30.48
C PHE A 10 18.10 -38.82 29.06
N GLY A 11 18.98 -38.59 28.11
CA GLY A 11 20.28 -39.16 27.79
C GLY A 11 20.41 -38.94 26.28
N LEU A 12 21.63 -38.64 25.82
CA LEU A 12 21.94 -38.36 24.42
C LEU A 12 21.48 -39.47 23.45
N LEU A 13 21.20 -39.04 22.22
CA LEU A 13 21.21 -39.81 20.96
C LEU A 13 20.05 -40.80 20.76
N THR A 14 19.06 -40.38 19.97
CA THR A 14 18.64 -41.02 18.69
C THR A 14 17.26 -40.50 18.28
N GLY A 15 17.15 -40.02 17.04
CA GLY A 15 15.87 -39.76 16.37
C GLY A 15 15.34 -38.34 16.51
N CYS A 16 15.36 -37.59 15.40
CA CYS A 16 14.36 -36.56 15.16
C CYS A 16 12.97 -37.23 15.16
N GLN A 17 12.33 -37.28 16.32
CA GLN A 17 10.90 -37.58 16.39
C GLN A 17 10.17 -36.38 15.80
N VAL A 18 9.64 -36.55 14.59
CA VAL A 18 8.65 -35.63 14.02
C VAL A 18 7.42 -35.75 14.92
N ILE A 19 7.18 -34.75 15.77
CA ILE A 19 5.94 -34.67 16.52
C ILE A 19 4.84 -34.35 15.49
N LEU A 20 4.08 -35.38 15.13
CA LEU A 20 2.85 -35.25 14.37
C LEU A 20 1.82 -34.62 15.31
N LEU A 21 1.73 -33.29 15.30
CA LEU A 21 0.60 -32.57 15.89
C LEU A 21 -0.61 -32.94 15.03
N GLU A 22 -1.41 -33.91 15.50
CA GLU A 22 -2.77 -34.09 15.02
C GLU A 22 -3.51 -32.76 15.25
N ASP A 23 -3.77 -32.07 14.13
CA ASP A 23 -4.63 -30.90 14.10
C ASP A 23 -6.00 -31.34 14.62
N ARG A 24 -6.27 -31.03 15.88
CA ARG A 24 -7.64 -31.01 16.39
C ARG A 24 -8.35 -29.91 15.62
N VAL A 25 -8.98 -30.29 14.51
CA VAL A 25 -9.93 -29.49 13.76
C VAL A 25 -11.04 -29.10 14.73
N GLY A 26 -10.86 -27.93 15.35
CA GLY A 26 -11.93 -27.21 16.01
C GLY A 26 -13.05 -26.96 15.00
N PRO A 27 -14.29 -26.72 15.45
CA PRO A 27 -15.42 -26.58 14.56
C PRO A 27 -15.11 -25.49 13.53
N VAL A 28 -15.21 -25.88 12.26
CA VAL A 28 -15.10 -25.00 11.10
C VAL A 28 -16.07 -23.84 11.33
N VAL A 29 -15.54 -22.71 11.80
CA VAL A 29 -16.25 -21.44 11.72
C VAL A 29 -16.39 -21.20 10.23
N LYS A 30 -17.59 -21.45 9.71
CA LYS A 30 -17.97 -21.07 8.36
C LYS A 30 -17.61 -19.60 8.23
N SER A 31 -16.56 -19.31 7.49
CA SER A 31 -16.17 -17.96 7.16
C SER A 31 -17.27 -17.45 6.23
N THR A 32 -18.30 -16.85 6.83
CA THR A 32 -19.32 -16.10 6.12
C THR A 32 -18.59 -15.07 5.30
N THR A 33 -18.58 -15.27 3.98
CA THR A 33 -18.06 -14.31 3.02
C THR A 33 -18.85 -13.02 3.16
N ILE A 34 -18.35 -12.10 3.99
CA ILE A 34 -18.75 -10.70 3.97
C ILE A 34 -18.26 -10.20 2.61
N ALA A 35 -19.19 -9.82 1.72
CA ALA A 35 -18.82 -9.16 0.47
C ALA A 35 -17.81 -8.05 0.77
N PRO A 36 -16.74 -7.88 -0.04
CA PRO A 36 -15.71 -6.89 0.26
C PRO A 36 -16.37 -5.51 0.33
N THR A 37 -16.48 -4.96 1.54
CA THR A 37 -17.02 -3.62 1.74
C THR A 37 -16.05 -2.65 1.08
N LYS A 38 -16.57 -1.79 0.20
CA LYS A 38 -15.84 -0.72 -0.47
C LYS A 38 -14.94 0.03 0.51
N VAL A 39 -13.69 0.31 0.13
CA VAL A 39 -12.80 1.12 0.97
C VAL A 39 -13.36 2.53 1.13
N VAL A 40 -13.50 2.98 2.37
CA VAL A 40 -13.94 4.34 2.72
C VAL A 40 -12.71 5.20 3.01
N ALA A 41 -12.65 6.39 2.42
CA ALA A 41 -11.57 7.34 2.69
C ALA A 41 -11.66 7.87 4.13
N ILE A 42 -10.51 7.96 4.81
CA ILE A 42 -10.39 8.64 6.11
C ILE A 42 -10.37 10.15 5.84
N GLU A 43 -11.03 10.94 6.68
CA GLU A 43 -11.01 12.40 6.57
C GLU A 43 -9.58 12.96 6.53
N GLY A 44 -9.27 13.80 5.55
CA GLY A 44 -7.94 14.37 5.34
C GLY A 44 -6.95 13.46 4.61
N SER A 45 -7.30 12.20 4.32
CA SER A 45 -6.46 11.29 3.52
C SER A 45 -6.49 11.63 2.02
N GLU A 46 -7.58 12.24 1.55
CA GLU A 46 -7.78 12.68 0.17
C GLU A 46 -6.77 13.73 -0.30
N ALA A 47 -6.21 14.51 0.64
CA ALA A 47 -5.19 15.50 0.35
C ALA A 47 -3.80 14.88 0.06
N ILE A 48 -3.62 13.58 0.34
CA ILE A 48 -2.34 12.89 0.11
C ILE A 48 -2.23 12.50 -1.36
N GLY A 49 -1.29 13.15 -2.03
CA GLY A 49 -0.97 12.93 -3.44
C GLY A 49 0.28 12.08 -3.67
N PHE A 50 0.57 11.86 -4.95
CA PHE A 50 1.85 11.31 -5.38
C PHE A 50 2.80 12.46 -5.78
N ILE A 51 4.10 12.27 -5.52
CA ILE A 51 5.17 13.16 -5.96
C ILE A 51 6.27 12.31 -6.60
N ASP A 52 6.92 12.80 -7.64
CA ASP A 52 8.08 12.11 -8.21
C ASP A 52 9.31 12.27 -7.29
N GLN A 53 10.29 11.36 -7.47
CA GLN A 53 11.48 11.31 -6.65
C GLN A 53 12.29 12.63 -6.70
N ALA A 54 12.41 13.26 -7.88
CA ALA A 54 13.21 14.48 -8.03
C ALA A 54 12.52 15.66 -7.33
N SER A 55 11.23 15.86 -7.55
CA SER A 55 10.45 16.90 -6.86
C SER A 55 10.45 16.69 -5.34
N SER A 56 10.44 15.45 -4.86
CA SER A 56 10.54 15.17 -3.43
C SER A 56 11.87 15.66 -2.82
N GLN A 57 12.96 15.55 -3.57
CA GLN A 57 14.27 16.02 -3.14
C GLN A 57 14.34 17.55 -3.17
N LEU A 58 13.84 18.18 -4.24
CA LEU A 58 13.79 19.63 -4.38
C LEU A 58 12.93 20.30 -3.29
N ASN A 59 11.82 19.66 -2.90
CA ASN A 59 10.94 20.15 -1.84
C ASN A 59 11.46 19.81 -0.42
N GLY A 60 12.65 19.20 -0.31
CA GLY A 60 13.25 18.83 0.97
C GLY A 60 12.36 17.87 1.77
N CYS A 61 11.69 16.93 1.10
CA CYS A 61 10.81 15.99 1.75
C CYS A 61 11.62 14.98 2.58
N ARG A 62 11.15 14.69 3.79
CA ARG A 62 11.72 13.65 4.66
C ARG A 62 11.03 12.32 4.38
N GLN A 63 11.80 11.29 4.04
CA GLN A 63 11.26 9.92 3.98
C GLN A 63 10.88 9.43 5.38
N LEU A 64 9.69 8.83 5.47
CA LEU A 64 9.16 8.26 6.70
C LEU A 64 9.31 6.73 6.71
N SER A 65 8.82 6.07 5.67
CA SER A 65 8.89 4.62 5.53
C SER A 65 8.60 4.19 4.09
N ARG A 66 8.78 2.91 3.79
CA ARG A 66 8.33 2.29 2.53
C ARG A 66 7.09 1.45 2.81
N LEU A 67 6.01 1.71 2.07
CA LEU A 67 4.78 0.95 2.14
C LEU A 67 4.69 -0.01 0.95
N ARG A 68 4.41 -1.28 1.26
CA ARG A 68 4.07 -2.31 0.26
C ARG A 68 2.64 -2.76 0.47
N LEU A 69 1.79 -2.58 -0.55
CA LEU A 69 0.41 -3.03 -0.57
C LEU A 69 0.24 -4.06 -1.69
N THR A 70 -0.32 -5.22 -1.37
CA THR A 70 -0.79 -6.20 -2.35
C THR A 70 -2.27 -6.39 -2.10
N THR A 71 -3.09 -6.16 -3.12
CA THR A 71 -4.56 -6.16 -2.98
C THR A 71 -5.20 -6.70 -4.24
N SER A 72 -6.34 -7.36 -4.08
CA SER A 72 -7.19 -7.85 -5.17
C SER A 72 -8.37 -6.91 -5.46
N ARG A 73 -8.33 -5.69 -4.91
CA ARG A 73 -9.35 -4.67 -5.10
C ARG A 73 -9.08 -3.87 -6.38
N PRO A 74 -10.11 -3.23 -6.96
CA PRO A 74 -9.91 -2.32 -8.08
C PRO A 74 -8.86 -1.26 -7.76
N PHE A 75 -8.12 -0.84 -8.78
CA PHE A 75 -7.05 0.16 -8.65
C PHE A 75 -7.47 1.40 -7.84
N GLU A 76 -8.65 1.96 -8.13
CA GLU A 76 -9.16 3.15 -7.43
C GLU A 76 -9.36 2.92 -5.93
N GLU A 77 -9.90 1.76 -5.54
CA GLU A 77 -10.05 1.41 -4.12
C GLU A 77 -8.69 1.18 -3.45
N ALA A 78 -7.75 0.58 -4.17
CA ALA A 78 -6.40 0.39 -3.69
C ALA A 78 -5.67 1.72 -3.45
N VAL A 79 -5.91 2.73 -4.29
CA VAL A 79 -5.38 4.08 -4.10
C VAL A 79 -5.98 4.74 -2.86
N VAL A 80 -7.28 4.58 -2.62
CA VAL A 80 -7.91 5.05 -1.36
C VAL A 80 -7.27 4.37 -0.15
N GLU A 81 -7.04 3.06 -0.22
CA GLU A 81 -6.37 2.32 0.85
C GLU A 81 -4.93 2.82 1.10
N LEU A 82 -4.18 3.10 0.03
CA LEU A 82 -2.83 3.69 0.14
C LEU A 82 -2.86 5.04 0.84
N ARG A 83 -3.79 5.92 0.46
CA ARG A 83 -3.95 7.24 1.09
C ARG A 83 -4.30 7.12 2.57
N ASN A 84 -5.22 6.23 2.93
CA ASN A 84 -5.58 5.98 4.33
C ASN A 84 -4.35 5.54 5.15
N ARG A 85 -3.56 4.59 4.62
CA ARG A 85 -2.33 4.12 5.30
C ARG A 85 -1.28 5.21 5.39
N ALA A 86 -1.10 6.02 4.34
CA ALA A 86 -0.20 7.16 4.34
C ALA A 86 -0.61 8.20 5.39
N HIS A 87 -1.91 8.47 5.51
CA HIS A 87 -2.48 9.39 6.51
C HIS A 87 -2.23 8.91 7.94
N ILE A 88 -2.50 7.62 8.23
CA ILE A 88 -2.23 7.01 9.54
C ILE A 88 -0.74 7.11 9.91
N LEU A 89 0.14 6.97 8.92
CA LEU A 89 1.59 7.10 9.09
C LEU A 89 2.07 8.57 9.03
N ASN A 90 1.13 9.51 9.03
CA ASN A 90 1.32 10.95 8.98
C ASN A 90 2.23 11.42 7.82
N ALA A 91 2.18 10.72 6.69
CA ALA A 91 2.73 11.19 5.43
C ALA A 91 1.81 12.23 4.80
N ASN A 92 2.35 13.14 4.00
CA ASN A 92 1.54 14.08 3.21
C ASN A 92 1.72 13.90 1.70
N MET A 93 2.73 13.16 1.26
CA MET A 93 2.93 12.75 -0.12
C MET A 93 3.46 11.31 -0.18
N MET A 94 3.31 10.67 -1.33
CA MET A 94 3.83 9.33 -1.62
C MET A 94 4.68 9.35 -2.90
N ILE A 95 5.81 8.66 -2.90
CA ILE A 95 6.64 8.49 -4.10
C ILE A 95 6.38 7.10 -4.66
N PRO A 96 5.91 6.97 -5.92
CA PRO A 96 5.73 5.66 -6.52
C PRO A 96 7.08 5.01 -6.81
N VAL A 97 7.36 3.87 -6.19
CA VAL A 97 8.57 3.06 -6.45
C VAL A 97 8.24 1.97 -7.47
N MET A 98 7.11 1.31 -7.29
CA MET A 98 6.64 0.26 -8.19
C MET A 98 5.13 0.13 -8.10
N ILE A 99 4.46 0.18 -9.24
CA ILE A 99 3.05 -0.15 -9.37
C ILE A 99 2.96 -1.21 -10.46
N LYS A 100 2.45 -2.39 -10.10
CA LYS A 100 2.33 -3.52 -11.01
C LYS A 100 0.93 -4.09 -10.93
N GLU A 101 0.29 -4.23 -12.08
CA GLU A 101 -0.86 -5.10 -12.24
C GLU A 101 -0.34 -6.53 -12.39
N LYS A 102 -0.53 -7.33 -11.34
CA LYS A 102 -0.33 -8.77 -11.38
C LYS A 102 -1.60 -9.43 -11.89
N GLY A 103 -2.05 -9.04 -13.08
CA GLY A 103 -3.15 -9.72 -13.75
C GLY A 103 -2.76 -11.18 -13.97
N SER A 104 -3.47 -12.10 -13.32
CA SER A 104 -3.50 -13.51 -13.72
C SER A 104 -4.85 -13.77 -14.38
N TYR A 105 -4.94 -14.69 -15.34
CA TYR A 105 -6.22 -15.11 -15.92
C TYR A 105 -7.27 -15.49 -14.86
N LYS A 106 -6.83 -15.91 -13.66
CA LYS A 106 -7.71 -16.24 -12.53
C LYS A 106 -7.99 -15.06 -11.59
N HIS A 107 -7.17 -14.01 -11.61
CA HIS A 107 -7.26 -12.85 -10.73
C HIS A 107 -6.80 -11.57 -11.47
N PRO A 108 -7.68 -10.95 -12.27
CA PRO A 108 -7.33 -9.77 -13.06
C PRO A 108 -7.00 -8.53 -12.20
N GLU A 109 -7.54 -8.44 -10.98
CA GLU A 109 -7.43 -7.26 -10.11
C GLU A 109 -6.33 -7.34 -9.04
N ASN A 110 -5.37 -8.24 -9.19
CA ASN A 110 -4.25 -8.31 -8.25
C ASN A 110 -3.26 -7.18 -8.54
N HIS A 111 -3.20 -6.17 -7.68
CA HIS A 111 -2.27 -5.06 -7.80
C HIS A 111 -1.18 -5.15 -6.72
N LEU A 112 0.06 -4.80 -7.09
CA LEU A 112 1.19 -4.59 -6.19
C LEU A 112 1.60 -3.12 -6.25
N PHE A 113 1.53 -2.45 -5.12
CA PHE A 113 2.02 -1.10 -4.92
C PHE A 113 3.20 -1.12 -3.96
N ILE A 114 4.29 -0.46 -4.33
CA ILE A 114 5.41 -0.14 -3.48
C ILE A 114 5.60 1.38 -3.61
N VAL A 115 5.45 2.07 -2.49
CA VAL A 115 5.56 3.53 -2.43
C VAL A 115 6.43 3.93 -1.26
N ASP A 116 7.21 4.99 -1.41
CA ASP A 116 7.89 5.64 -0.30
C ASP A 116 7.00 6.74 0.28
N LEU A 117 6.71 6.64 1.56
CA LEU A 117 5.91 7.62 2.29
C LEU A 117 6.83 8.75 2.73
N VAL A 118 6.46 9.99 2.38
CA VAL A 118 7.28 11.16 2.69
C VAL A 118 6.47 12.26 3.35
N ARG A 119 7.18 13.10 4.11
CA ARG A 119 6.66 14.36 4.63
C ARG A 119 7.42 15.52 4.00
N CYS A 120 6.75 16.22 3.09
CA CYS A 120 7.23 17.44 2.48
C CYS A 120 6.89 18.66 3.34
N ARG A 121 7.76 19.66 3.34
CA ARG A 121 7.38 20.99 3.86
C ARG A 121 6.42 21.63 2.87
N LYS A 122 5.41 22.35 3.36
CA LYS A 122 4.64 23.25 2.49
C LYS A 122 5.59 24.39 2.11
N ASN A 123 6.10 24.36 0.90
CA ASN A 123 6.81 25.47 0.31
C ASN A 123 5.79 26.60 0.13
N THR A 124 5.97 27.71 0.85
CA THR A 124 5.19 28.96 0.71
C THR A 124 5.50 29.69 -0.61
N SER A 125 5.97 28.98 -1.63
CA SER A 125 6.19 29.50 -2.97
C SER A 125 4.99 29.10 -3.83
N LYS A 126 4.00 30.01 -3.86
CA LYS A 126 2.95 30.22 -4.87
C LYS A 126 2.63 29.02 -5.77
N GLU A 127 1.40 28.53 -5.63
CA GLU A 127 0.47 28.21 -6.72
C GLU A 127 1.15 28.11 -8.09
N SER A 128 1.38 26.89 -8.56
CA SER A 128 1.62 26.65 -9.98
C SER A 128 0.36 27.11 -10.71
N THR A 129 0.38 28.37 -11.15
CA THR A 129 -0.56 28.94 -12.11
C THR A 129 -0.87 27.89 -13.16
N ALA A 130 -2.13 27.50 -13.21
CA ALA A 130 -2.70 26.70 -14.27
C ALA A 130 -2.22 27.27 -15.62
N ILE A 131 -1.55 26.43 -16.40
CA ILE A 131 -1.30 26.71 -17.82
C ILE A 131 -2.67 26.67 -18.47
N ASN A 132 -3.29 27.83 -18.67
CA ASN A 132 -4.39 28.00 -19.59
C ASN A 132 -3.88 27.67 -21.00
N PRO A 133 -4.48 26.72 -21.75
CA PRO A 133 -4.19 26.56 -23.16
C PRO A 133 -4.90 27.68 -23.93
N SER A 134 -4.27 28.84 -24.05
CA SER A 134 -4.67 29.86 -25.02
C SER A 134 -4.25 29.40 -26.42
N SER A 135 -5.24 28.93 -27.17
CA SER A 135 -5.37 28.96 -28.63
C SER A 135 -4.22 29.60 -29.42
N SER A 136 -3.49 28.80 -30.20
CA SER A 136 -2.77 29.27 -31.38
C SER A 136 -3.38 28.64 -32.63
N SER A 137 -4.19 29.42 -33.34
CA SER A 137 -4.57 29.13 -34.72
C SER A 137 -3.37 29.43 -35.64
N PRO A 138 -3.07 28.58 -36.64
CA PRO A 138 -2.09 28.89 -37.68
C PRO A 138 -2.77 29.51 -38.91
N GLY A 139 -2.12 30.46 -39.58
CA GLY A 139 -2.51 30.85 -40.93
C GLY A 139 -2.23 32.31 -41.30
N GLY A 140 -0.96 32.63 -41.52
CA GLY A 140 -0.58 33.76 -42.37
C GLY A 140 -0.55 33.30 -43.83
N LEU A 141 -1.23 34.04 -44.70
CA LEU A 141 -1.10 33.98 -46.16
C LEU A 141 -1.52 35.35 -46.70
N ASP A 142 -0.56 36.25 -46.72
CA ASP A 142 -0.50 37.46 -47.51
C ASP A 142 -0.21 37.07 -48.97
N ASN A 143 -1.12 37.41 -49.88
CA ASN A 143 -0.83 37.49 -51.31
C ASN A 143 -1.18 38.91 -51.76
N GLY A 144 -0.16 39.65 -52.19
CA GLY A 144 -0.28 40.78 -53.11
C GLY A 144 -0.17 40.32 -54.55
#